data_AF-G3HF03-F1
#
_entry.id   AF-G3HF03-F1
#
_cell.length_a   1.000
_cell.length_b   1.000
_cell.length_c   1.000
_cell.angle_alpha   90.00
_cell.angle_beta   90.00
_cell.angle_gamma   90.00
#
_symmetry.space_group_name_H-M   'P 1'
#
loop_
_entity.id
_entity.type
_entity.pdbx_description
1 polymer ?
#
loop_
_entity_poly.entity_id
_entity_poly.type
_entity_poly.pdbx_seq_one_letter_code
_entity_poly.pdbx_strand_id
1 'polypeptide(L)'
;MVNPHMYYLNKVMSSLFVDTALPDDEKSSFRSIRSITDFWKFVEGPLLEGLYWDSWYNNQKLYNLKNSSRIYYENVLLGVPRVRQLRVRNNTCKVYSAFKSLISDCYGKYTTENEEVSDFGLKNDTEWKYSTSPANAPWHWGFVGVYRDGGYMFTLSKSKSHTQTKLIDLRLNSWITRGTRVVFIDFSLYNANINLFCIVSFAQFRIVLGDFNFAGIQQANWILGPIYFITFIFFVFFVLLNMFLAIINDTYSEVKADYAIGRRPDFELGKIIKKSYFNVLEKLGLKKAQDNEDKKM
;
A
#
# COMPACT_ATOMS: atom_id res chain seq x y z
N MET A 1 -32.86 27.01 10.63
CA MET A 1 -33.50 25.81 10.07
C MET A 1 -32.49 25.09 9.20
N VAL A 2 -32.44 23.75 9.22
CA VAL A 2 -31.50 22.97 8.38
C VAL A 2 -32.17 22.69 7.03
N ASN A 3 -31.45 22.87 5.92
CA ASN A 3 -31.97 22.62 4.58
C ASN A 3 -32.10 21.10 4.33
N PRO A 4 -33.29 20.55 3.99
CA PRO A 4 -33.47 19.12 3.73
C PRO A 4 -32.62 18.59 2.56
N HIS A 5 -32.25 19.45 1.60
CA HIS A 5 -31.36 19.08 0.49
C HIS A 5 -29.92 18.81 0.92
N MET A 6 -29.51 19.23 2.12
CA MET A 6 -28.17 18.96 2.67
C MET A 6 -27.89 17.45 2.82
N TYR A 7 -28.91 16.67 3.22
CA TYR A 7 -28.80 15.22 3.31
C TYR A 7 -28.54 14.58 1.94
N TYR A 8 -29.28 15.01 0.92
CA TYR A 8 -29.14 14.49 -0.44
C TYR A 8 -27.79 14.86 -1.06
N LEU A 9 -27.31 16.09 -0.88
CA LEU A 9 -25.99 16.51 -1.34
C LEU A 9 -24.89 15.64 -0.72
N ASN A 10 -24.93 15.43 0.60
CA ASN A 10 -23.96 14.57 1.28
C ASN A 10 -24.05 13.11 0.80
N LYS A 11 -25.27 12.57 0.65
CA LYS A 11 -25.49 11.20 0.16
C LYS A 11 -24.91 11.00 -1.25
N VAL A 12 -25.14 11.94 -2.16
CA VAL A 12 -24.62 11.90 -3.54
C VAL A 12 -23.08 11.93 -3.54
N MET A 13 -22.47 12.85 -2.78
CA MET A 13 -21.01 12.95 -2.69
C MET A 13 -20.38 11.72 -2.03
N SER A 14 -21.01 11.15 -0.99
CA SER A 14 -20.60 9.87 -0.41
C SER A 14 -20.68 8.74 -1.45
N SER A 15 -21.79 8.62 -2.17
CA SER A 15 -21.92 7.55 -3.17
C SER A 15 -20.92 7.64 -4.31
N LEU A 16 -20.55 8.87 -4.73
CA LEU A 16 -19.59 9.08 -5.81
C LEU A 16 -18.14 8.72 -5.43
N PHE A 17 -17.72 8.98 -4.19
CA PHE A 17 -16.31 8.84 -3.80
C PHE A 17 -16.03 7.72 -2.80
N VAL A 18 -17.02 7.28 -2.02
CA VAL A 18 -16.82 6.27 -0.96
C VAL A 18 -17.33 4.90 -1.40
N ASP A 19 -18.45 4.88 -2.12
CA ASP A 19 -19.19 3.65 -2.45
C ASP A 19 -18.99 3.22 -3.92
N THR A 20 -18.27 3.99 -4.73
CA THR A 20 -17.80 3.59 -6.07
C THR A 20 -16.75 2.48 -5.99
N ALA A 21 -16.83 1.53 -6.94
CA ALA A 21 -15.93 0.39 -6.99
C ALA A 21 -14.53 0.77 -7.52
N LEU A 22 -13.49 0.04 -7.11
CA LEU A 22 -12.15 0.21 -7.66
C LEU A 22 -11.99 -0.45 -9.04
N PRO A 23 -11.01 -0.01 -9.86
CA PRO A 23 -10.67 -0.69 -11.10
C PRO A 23 -10.22 -2.14 -10.82
N ASP A 24 -10.72 -3.04 -11.65
CA ASP A 24 -10.52 -4.51 -11.63
C ASP A 24 -11.22 -5.29 -10.49
N ASP A 25 -11.88 -4.66 -9.52
CA ASP A 25 -12.63 -5.37 -8.46
C ASP A 25 -13.90 -4.62 -8.02
N GLU A 26 -15.03 -5.02 -8.60
CA GLU A 26 -16.39 -4.51 -8.37
C GLU A 26 -16.85 -4.58 -6.90
N LYS A 27 -16.23 -5.41 -6.05
CA LYS A 27 -16.59 -5.56 -4.63
C LYS A 27 -15.80 -4.65 -3.71
N SER A 28 -14.69 -4.09 -4.19
CA SER A 28 -13.82 -3.22 -3.42
C SER A 28 -14.17 -1.75 -3.66
N SER A 29 -14.23 -0.95 -2.59
CA SER A 29 -14.50 0.49 -2.64
C SER A 29 -13.54 1.23 -1.69
N PHE A 30 -13.68 2.55 -1.54
CA PHE A 30 -12.84 3.32 -0.61
C PHE A 30 -12.81 2.73 0.81
N ARG A 31 -13.94 2.18 1.28
CA ARG A 31 -14.09 1.55 2.60
C ARG A 31 -13.23 0.29 2.79
N SER A 32 -12.84 -0.38 1.71
CA SER A 32 -12.09 -1.65 1.76
C SER A 32 -10.59 -1.51 1.51
N ILE A 33 -10.09 -0.31 1.20
CA ILE A 33 -8.67 -0.04 0.94
C ILE A 33 -7.80 -0.46 2.13
N ARG A 34 -6.87 -1.41 1.90
CA ARG A 34 -5.96 -1.93 2.94
C ARG A 34 -4.48 -1.88 2.54
N SER A 35 -4.19 -1.89 1.24
CA SER A 35 -2.83 -1.79 0.70
C SER A 35 -2.50 -0.38 0.18
N ILE A 36 -1.19 -0.08 0.08
CA ILE A 36 -0.69 1.07 -0.70
C ILE A 36 -1.16 0.95 -2.16
N THR A 37 -1.20 -0.27 -2.71
CA THR A 37 -1.63 -0.52 -4.09
C THR A 37 -3.09 -0.13 -4.30
N ASP A 38 -3.99 -0.55 -3.41
CA ASP A 38 -5.42 -0.24 -3.48
C ASP A 38 -5.67 1.27 -3.34
N PHE A 39 -4.88 1.94 -2.49
CA PHE A 39 -4.93 3.39 -2.35
C PHE A 39 -4.56 4.11 -3.66
N TRP A 40 -3.49 3.70 -4.34
CA TRP A 40 -3.15 4.27 -5.64
C TRP A 40 -4.18 3.93 -6.72
N LYS A 41 -4.75 2.71 -6.73
CA LYS A 41 -5.88 2.36 -7.62
C LYS A 41 -7.08 3.29 -7.41
N PHE A 42 -7.42 3.62 -6.17
CA PHE A 42 -8.49 4.57 -5.85
C PHE A 42 -8.18 6.00 -6.33
N VAL A 43 -6.97 6.48 -6.05
CA VAL A 43 -6.54 7.85 -6.37
C VAL A 43 -6.38 8.09 -7.87
N GLU A 44 -5.89 7.10 -8.62
CA GLU A 44 -5.73 7.16 -10.08
C GLU A 44 -7.04 6.88 -10.85
N GLY A 45 -7.95 6.10 -10.26
CA GLY A 45 -9.26 5.75 -10.84
C GLY A 45 -10.41 6.59 -10.24
N PRO A 46 -11.29 6.02 -9.39
CA PRO A 46 -12.53 6.65 -8.94
C PRO A 46 -12.42 8.08 -8.42
N LEU A 47 -11.34 8.44 -7.70
CA LEU A 47 -11.13 9.81 -7.25
C LEU A 47 -10.89 10.77 -8.43
N LEU A 48 -10.02 10.38 -9.36
CA LEU A 48 -9.69 11.18 -10.54
C LEU A 48 -10.92 11.34 -11.45
N GLU A 49 -11.68 10.27 -11.65
CA GLU A 49 -12.90 10.30 -12.47
C GLU A 49 -14.04 11.06 -11.80
N GLY A 50 -14.20 10.95 -10.48
CA GLY A 50 -15.17 11.72 -9.71
C GLY A 50 -14.90 13.23 -9.68
N LEU A 51 -13.63 13.66 -9.77
CA LEU A 51 -13.22 15.07 -9.72
C LEU A 51 -13.28 15.81 -11.08
N TYR A 52 -13.02 15.12 -12.20
CA TYR A 52 -12.85 15.73 -13.53
C TYR A 52 -13.90 15.23 -14.54
N TRP A 53 -14.96 16.00 -14.69
CA TRP A 53 -16.08 15.75 -15.62
C TRP A 53 -15.90 16.58 -16.90
N ASP A 54 -15.02 16.15 -17.80
CA ASP A 54 -14.63 16.90 -19.01
C ASP A 54 -15.62 16.74 -20.19
N SER A 55 -16.48 15.72 -20.13
CA SER A 55 -17.47 15.39 -21.16
C SER A 55 -18.86 15.13 -20.55
N TRP A 56 -19.89 15.38 -21.35
CA TRP A 56 -21.25 14.94 -21.09
C TRP A 56 -21.40 13.41 -21.24
N TYR A 57 -22.55 12.88 -20.78
CA TYR A 57 -22.94 11.47 -20.92
C TYR A 57 -22.99 10.95 -22.37
N ASN A 58 -23.04 11.85 -23.36
CA ASN A 58 -23.04 11.54 -24.80
C ASN A 58 -21.65 11.74 -25.45
N ASN A 59 -20.58 11.80 -24.64
CA ASN A 59 -19.20 12.06 -25.05
C ASN A 59 -18.93 13.41 -25.74
N GLN A 60 -19.90 14.33 -25.78
CA GLN A 60 -19.64 15.70 -26.21
C GLN A 60 -18.82 16.43 -25.14
N LYS A 61 -17.83 17.22 -25.57
CA LYS A 61 -17.03 18.04 -24.65
C LYS A 61 -17.92 19.03 -23.91
N LEU A 62 -17.70 19.16 -22.61
CA LEU A 62 -18.37 20.16 -21.80
C LEU A 62 -17.97 21.57 -22.29
N TYR A 63 -18.85 22.55 -22.14
CA TYR A 63 -18.57 23.94 -22.52
C TYR A 63 -17.36 24.47 -21.74
N ASN A 64 -16.66 25.48 -22.27
CA ASN A 64 -15.40 25.95 -21.68
C ASN A 64 -15.61 26.54 -20.26
N LEU A 65 -15.32 25.73 -19.24
CA LEU A 65 -15.58 26.00 -17.82
C LEU A 65 -14.60 27.00 -17.15
N LYS A 66 -13.93 27.88 -17.91
CA LYS A 66 -13.01 28.92 -17.38
C LYS A 66 -12.04 28.40 -16.31
N ASN A 67 -11.46 27.22 -16.52
CA ASN A 67 -10.53 26.56 -15.59
C ASN A 67 -11.15 26.21 -14.21
N SER A 68 -12.38 25.69 -14.20
CA SER A 68 -13.04 25.05 -13.03
C SER A 68 -13.61 23.70 -13.45
N SER A 69 -13.62 22.68 -12.59
CA SER A 69 -14.38 21.45 -12.85
C SER A 69 -15.73 21.50 -12.13
N ARG A 70 -16.72 20.77 -12.66
CA ARG A 70 -18.06 20.68 -12.06
C ARG A 70 -18.49 19.22 -11.89
N ILE A 71 -18.56 18.78 -10.65
CA ILE A 71 -18.99 17.42 -10.29
C ILE A 71 -20.52 17.34 -10.45
N TYR A 72 -20.99 16.30 -11.16
CA TYR A 72 -22.38 16.20 -11.63
C TYR A 72 -22.86 17.47 -12.38
N TYR A 73 -21.97 18.18 -13.08
CA TYR A 73 -22.24 19.40 -13.87
C TYR A 73 -22.73 20.64 -13.09
N GLU A 74 -23.21 20.48 -11.84
CA GLU A 74 -23.75 21.55 -10.99
C GLU A 74 -22.82 21.99 -9.85
N ASN A 75 -22.03 21.07 -9.28
CA ASN A 75 -21.23 21.32 -8.08
C ASN A 75 -19.84 21.82 -8.48
N VAL A 76 -19.57 23.11 -8.26
CA VAL A 76 -18.30 23.75 -8.62
C VAL A 76 -17.20 23.32 -7.66
N LEU A 77 -16.09 22.80 -8.19
CA LEU A 77 -14.88 22.53 -7.40
C LEU A 77 -14.15 23.84 -7.08
N LEU A 78 -13.98 24.13 -5.78
CA LEU A 78 -13.30 25.34 -5.32
C LEU A 78 -11.80 25.09 -5.22
N GLY A 79 -11.02 25.83 -6.00
CA GLY A 79 -9.57 25.72 -6.02
C GLY A 79 -9.08 24.45 -6.70
N VAL A 80 -8.24 23.69 -6.00
CA VAL A 80 -7.74 22.37 -6.40
C VAL A 80 -7.63 21.47 -5.17
N PRO A 81 -7.86 20.15 -5.27
CA PRO A 81 -7.68 19.23 -4.15
C PRO A 81 -6.23 19.22 -3.65
N ARG A 82 -6.09 19.06 -2.34
CA ARG A 82 -4.80 18.95 -1.65
C ARG A 82 -4.65 17.56 -1.06
N VAL A 83 -3.52 16.93 -1.31
CA VAL A 83 -3.13 15.67 -0.66
C VAL A 83 -2.01 15.99 0.34
N ARG A 84 -2.10 15.47 1.56
CA ARG A 84 -1.13 15.71 2.64
C ARG A 84 -0.83 14.41 3.37
N GLN A 85 0.43 14.09 3.62
CA GLN A 85 0.83 12.95 4.45
C GLN A 85 1.59 13.37 5.71
N LEU A 86 1.39 12.59 6.77
CA LEU A 86 2.25 12.59 7.94
C LEU A 86 3.10 11.33 7.95
N ARG A 87 4.35 11.46 8.41
CA ARG A 87 5.36 10.40 8.43
C ARG A 87 5.99 10.33 9.83
N VAL A 88 6.53 9.16 10.16
CA VAL A 88 7.21 8.87 11.43
C VAL A 88 8.65 8.48 11.15
N ARG A 89 9.57 8.95 12.00
CA ARG A 89 11.01 8.70 11.85
C ARG A 89 11.33 7.21 11.98
N ASN A 90 12.40 6.79 11.31
CA ASN A 90 12.94 5.44 11.49
C ASN A 90 13.47 5.24 12.93
N ASN A 91 13.51 3.99 13.40
CA ASN A 91 13.91 3.56 14.73
C ASN A 91 13.11 4.18 15.90
N THR A 92 11.83 4.47 15.65
CA THR A 92 10.88 4.96 16.67
C THR A 92 10.21 3.84 17.47
N CYS A 93 10.45 2.57 17.12
CA CYS A 93 10.06 1.42 17.93
C CYS A 93 11.26 0.51 18.28
N LYS A 94 11.11 -0.25 19.37
CA LYS A 94 12.16 -1.14 19.89
C LYS A 94 12.07 -2.52 19.23
N VAL A 95 12.96 -2.81 18.29
CA VAL A 95 13.14 -4.17 17.75
C VAL A 95 13.82 -5.04 18.81
N TYR A 96 13.22 -6.20 19.12
CA TYR A 96 13.79 -7.17 20.06
C TYR A 96 15.11 -7.75 19.51
N SER A 97 16.07 -8.03 20.41
CA SER A 97 17.46 -8.37 20.05
C SER A 97 17.57 -9.51 19.03
N ALA A 98 16.77 -10.57 19.18
CA ALA A 98 16.80 -11.72 18.26
C ALA A 98 16.37 -11.40 16.82
N PHE A 99 15.62 -10.30 16.59
CA PHE A 99 15.12 -9.93 15.26
C PHE A 99 15.90 -8.76 14.62
N LYS A 100 16.90 -8.18 15.30
CA LYS A 100 17.71 -7.07 14.78
C LYS A 100 18.52 -7.41 13.53
N SER A 101 18.81 -8.70 13.30
CA SER A 101 19.46 -9.19 12.07
C SER A 101 18.53 -9.23 10.85
N LEU A 102 17.21 -9.27 11.08
CA LEU A 102 16.19 -9.38 10.04
C LEU A 102 15.43 -8.05 9.81
N ILE A 103 15.32 -7.22 10.85
CA ILE A 103 14.54 -5.99 10.85
C ILE A 103 15.47 -4.83 11.23
N SER A 104 15.97 -4.12 10.21
CA SER A 104 16.79 -2.91 10.36
C SER A 104 15.98 -1.65 10.68
N ASP A 105 14.76 -1.56 10.14
CA ASP A 105 13.92 -0.38 10.20
C ASP A 105 12.68 -0.60 11.08
N CYS A 106 12.40 0.34 11.97
CA CYS A 106 11.26 0.25 12.89
C CYS A 106 10.49 1.57 12.97
N TYR A 107 9.24 1.56 12.49
CA TYR A 107 8.35 2.71 12.53
C TYR A 107 7.23 2.50 13.58
N GLY A 108 7.23 3.30 14.64
CA GLY A 108 6.27 3.20 15.74
C GLY A 108 4.87 3.75 15.43
N LYS A 109 4.06 3.95 16.47
CA LYS A 109 2.81 4.72 16.38
C LYS A 109 3.14 6.21 16.15
N TYR A 110 2.28 6.93 15.42
CA TYR A 110 2.36 8.39 15.33
C TYR A 110 2.20 9.05 16.70
N THR A 111 3.16 9.90 17.05
CA THR A 111 3.12 10.91 18.11
C THR A 111 3.79 12.17 17.55
N THR A 112 3.47 13.35 18.10
CA THR A 112 4.15 14.60 17.72
C THR A 112 5.67 14.51 17.88
N GLU A 113 6.16 13.81 18.90
CA GLU A 113 7.60 13.61 19.13
C GLU A 113 8.26 12.75 18.05
N ASN A 114 7.56 11.74 17.53
CA ASN A 114 8.11 10.78 16.56
C ASN A 114 7.90 11.20 15.09
N GLU A 115 7.29 12.35 14.85
CA GLU A 115 7.02 12.91 13.52
C GLU A 115 8.31 13.15 12.71
N GLU A 116 8.27 12.82 11.42
CA GLU A 116 9.40 13.01 10.49
C GLU A 116 9.30 14.37 9.80
N VAL A 117 10.22 15.27 10.14
CA VAL A 117 10.29 16.68 9.67
C VAL A 117 11.39 16.87 8.60
N SER A 118 12.21 15.86 8.33
CA SER A 118 13.33 15.92 7.39
C SER A 118 12.93 15.50 5.97
N ASP A 119 13.33 16.29 4.96
CA ASP A 119 13.11 16.02 3.54
C ASP A 119 13.48 14.58 3.12
N PHE A 120 12.59 13.92 2.37
CA PHE A 120 12.70 12.51 1.98
C PHE A 120 12.63 12.32 0.45
N GLY A 121 12.92 11.12 -0.04
CA GLY A 121 12.79 10.79 -1.47
C GLY A 121 13.64 11.70 -2.38
N LEU A 122 13.02 12.30 -3.39
CA LEU A 122 13.70 13.09 -4.43
C LEU A 122 14.21 14.47 -3.98
N LYS A 123 13.67 15.03 -2.89
CA LYS A 123 14.07 16.31 -2.23
C LYS A 123 14.09 17.59 -3.08
N ASN A 124 14.00 17.52 -4.40
CA ASN A 124 14.04 18.70 -5.27
C ASN A 124 12.74 19.50 -5.13
N ASP A 125 11.61 18.83 -5.35
CA ASP A 125 10.28 19.45 -5.40
C ASP A 125 9.66 19.65 -4.00
N THR A 126 8.59 20.44 -3.93
CA THR A 126 7.96 20.83 -2.65
C THR A 126 7.19 19.68 -2.01
N GLU A 127 6.76 18.71 -2.82
CA GLU A 127 6.07 17.49 -2.40
C GLU A 127 6.89 16.58 -1.49
N TRP A 128 8.21 16.75 -1.50
CA TRP A 128 9.20 15.97 -0.76
C TRP A 128 9.74 16.70 0.48
N LYS A 129 9.34 17.96 0.67
CA LYS A 129 9.77 18.85 1.76
C LYS A 129 8.70 18.97 2.83
N TYR A 130 9.11 19.04 4.09
CA TYR A 130 8.16 19.15 5.18
C TYR A 130 7.59 20.58 5.27
N SER A 131 6.27 20.71 5.25
CA SER A 131 5.58 21.99 5.44
C SER A 131 5.13 22.15 6.90
N THR A 132 5.62 23.19 7.56
CA THR A 132 5.25 23.56 8.93
C THR A 132 3.92 24.31 8.95
N SER A 133 2.93 23.79 9.65
CA SER A 133 1.66 24.49 9.86
C SER A 133 1.73 25.51 11.02
N PRO A 134 0.99 26.64 10.98
CA PRO A 134 0.95 27.62 12.08
C PRO A 134 0.54 27.01 13.43
N ALA A 135 1.02 27.60 14.53
CA ALA A 135 0.77 27.10 15.89
C ALA A 135 -0.73 26.99 16.26
N ASN A 136 -1.58 27.81 15.63
CA ASN A 136 -3.02 27.85 15.88
C ASN A 136 -3.84 26.95 14.92
N ALA A 137 -3.20 26.14 14.08
CA ALA A 137 -3.92 25.25 13.16
C ALA A 137 -4.63 24.12 13.92
N PRO A 138 -5.88 23.77 13.54
CA PRO A 138 -6.66 22.75 14.23
C PRO A 138 -6.02 21.37 14.08
N TRP A 139 -6.17 20.53 15.10
CA TRP A 139 -5.71 19.14 15.05
C TRP A 139 -6.80 18.26 14.44
N HIS A 140 -6.41 17.30 13.60
CA HIS A 140 -7.32 16.34 13.00
C HIS A 140 -7.47 15.12 13.94
N TRP A 141 -8.66 14.92 14.48
CA TRP A 141 -9.00 13.73 15.28
C TRP A 141 -9.34 12.55 14.36
N GLY A 142 -8.44 11.57 14.27
CA GLY A 142 -8.69 10.30 13.60
C GLY A 142 -8.93 9.16 14.58
N PHE A 143 -9.45 8.03 14.10
CA PHE A 143 -9.76 6.85 14.92
C PHE A 143 -8.55 6.28 15.69
N VAL A 144 -7.34 6.37 15.12
CA VAL A 144 -6.11 5.77 15.68
C VAL A 144 -5.28 6.74 16.53
N GLY A 145 -5.49 8.05 16.34
CA GLY A 145 -4.66 9.10 16.92
C GLY A 145 -5.06 10.49 16.44
N VAL A 146 -4.42 11.48 17.04
CA VAL A 146 -4.65 12.90 16.76
C VAL A 146 -3.46 13.43 15.97
N TYR A 147 -3.73 14.14 14.88
CA TYR A 147 -2.76 14.50 13.86
C TYR A 147 -2.62 16.02 13.75
N ARG A 148 -1.39 16.51 13.57
CA ARG A 148 -1.12 17.93 13.30
C ARG A 148 -1.44 18.27 11.84
N ASP A 149 -1.57 19.56 11.55
CA ASP A 149 -1.86 20.09 10.22
C ASP A 149 -0.61 20.23 9.32
N GLY A 150 0.59 20.02 9.87
CA GLY A 150 1.83 19.97 9.09
C GLY A 150 1.96 18.74 8.18
N GLY A 151 3.14 18.56 7.60
CA GLY A 151 3.49 17.37 6.82
C GLY A 151 3.93 17.67 5.39
N TYR A 152 4.06 16.61 4.60
CA TYR A 152 4.42 16.68 3.19
C TYR A 152 3.14 16.76 2.38
N MET A 153 3.00 17.76 1.52
CA MET A 153 1.74 18.01 0.82
C MET A 153 1.94 18.44 -0.63
N PHE A 154 0.95 18.10 -1.45
CA PHE A 154 0.90 18.45 -2.85
C PHE A 154 -0.52 18.82 -3.27
N THR A 155 -0.64 19.72 -4.24
CA THR A 155 -1.92 20.02 -4.89
C THR A 155 -2.04 19.27 -6.20
N LEU A 156 -3.27 18.87 -6.53
CA LEU A 156 -3.62 18.36 -7.85
C LEU A 156 -3.73 19.52 -8.86
N SER A 157 -3.74 19.20 -10.14
CA SER A 157 -3.93 20.19 -11.20
C SER A 157 -5.40 20.54 -11.42
N LYS A 158 -5.65 21.47 -12.34
CA LYS A 158 -6.98 21.70 -12.92
C LYS A 158 -7.27 20.79 -14.12
N SER A 159 -6.25 20.17 -14.70
CA SER A 159 -6.39 19.23 -15.83
C SER A 159 -6.24 17.78 -15.37
N LYS A 160 -7.17 16.90 -15.77
CA LYS A 160 -7.14 15.45 -15.50
C LYS A 160 -5.80 14.84 -15.91
N SER A 161 -5.31 15.16 -17.12
CA SER A 161 -4.07 14.60 -17.68
C SER A 161 -2.82 15.00 -16.87
N HIS A 162 -2.66 16.27 -16.48
CA HIS A 162 -1.50 16.68 -15.68
C HIS A 162 -1.56 16.08 -14.26
N THR A 163 -2.74 15.99 -13.66
CA THR A 163 -2.94 15.29 -12.38
C THR A 163 -2.58 13.81 -12.49
N GLN A 164 -3.02 13.11 -13.53
CA GLN A 164 -2.72 11.70 -13.76
C GLN A 164 -1.21 11.45 -13.87
N THR A 165 -0.49 12.25 -14.68
CA THR A 165 0.97 12.13 -14.81
C THR A 165 1.68 12.36 -13.46
N LYS A 166 1.25 13.37 -12.69
CA LYS A 166 1.81 13.67 -11.37
C LYS A 166 1.57 12.54 -10.35
N LEU A 167 0.39 11.93 -10.36
CA LEU A 167 0.08 10.80 -9.48
C LEU A 167 0.93 9.56 -9.82
N ILE A 168 1.11 9.26 -11.10
CA ILE A 168 1.95 8.16 -11.58
C ILE A 168 3.41 8.38 -11.13
N ASP A 169 3.95 9.59 -11.28
CA ASP A 169 5.30 9.93 -10.84
C ASP A 169 5.48 9.77 -9.32
N LEU A 170 4.56 10.30 -8.51
CA LEU A 170 4.59 10.15 -7.06
C LEU A 170 4.46 8.69 -6.60
N ARG A 171 3.72 7.85 -7.34
CA ARG A 171 3.64 6.41 -7.10
C ARG A 171 4.97 5.72 -7.42
N LEU A 172 5.55 5.97 -8.60
CA LEU A 172 6.82 5.37 -9.03
C LEU A 172 7.96 5.72 -8.07
N ASN A 173 8.01 6.98 -7.62
CA ASN A 173 8.99 7.46 -6.65
C ASN A 173 8.67 7.08 -5.19
N SER A 174 7.64 6.26 -4.95
CA SER A 174 7.25 5.76 -3.62
C SER A 174 7.01 6.87 -2.58
N TRP A 175 6.21 7.89 -2.93
CA TRP A 175 5.85 8.99 -2.01
C TRP A 175 5.20 8.48 -0.71
N ILE A 176 4.41 7.40 -0.78
CA ILE A 176 3.87 6.66 0.36
C ILE A 176 4.80 5.49 0.69
N THR A 177 5.22 5.38 1.95
CA THR A 177 6.18 4.36 2.42
C THR A 177 5.73 3.71 3.73
N ARG A 178 6.51 2.74 4.25
CA ARG A 178 6.26 2.09 5.56
C ARG A 178 6.25 3.08 6.75
N GLY A 179 6.90 4.24 6.63
CA GLY A 179 6.97 5.28 7.67
C GLY A 179 5.80 6.27 7.66
N THR A 180 5.04 6.34 6.57
CA THR A 180 3.82 7.14 6.44
C THR A 180 2.81 6.70 7.53
N ARG A 181 2.11 7.62 8.23
CA ARG A 181 1.09 7.32 9.27
C ARG A 181 -0.35 7.81 9.07
N VAL A 182 -0.59 8.85 8.28
CA VAL A 182 -1.92 9.16 7.71
C VAL A 182 -1.75 9.94 6.40
N VAL A 183 -2.64 9.74 5.43
CA VAL A 183 -2.81 10.60 4.25
C VAL A 183 -4.20 11.23 4.32
N PHE A 184 -4.24 12.55 4.16
CA PHE A 184 -5.42 13.37 3.98
C PHE A 184 -5.58 13.74 2.51
N ILE A 185 -6.82 13.73 2.01
CA ILE A 185 -7.20 14.30 0.71
C ILE A 185 -8.36 15.26 0.96
N ASP A 186 -8.08 16.56 0.83
CA ASP A 186 -9.00 17.63 1.19
C ASP A 186 -9.39 18.45 -0.05
N PHE A 187 -10.69 18.66 -0.25
CA PHE A 187 -11.22 19.61 -1.22
C PHE A 187 -12.58 20.18 -0.79
N SER A 188 -12.99 21.27 -1.43
CA SER A 188 -14.28 21.92 -1.16
C SER A 188 -15.06 22.13 -2.44
N LEU A 189 -16.37 21.93 -2.33
CA LEU A 189 -17.36 22.04 -3.40
C LEU A 189 -18.36 23.12 -3.04
N TYR A 190 -18.89 23.80 -4.04
CA TYR A 190 -19.99 24.74 -3.90
C TYR A 190 -21.12 24.37 -4.87
N ASN A 191 -22.30 24.09 -4.33
CA ASN A 191 -23.51 23.93 -5.14
C ASN A 191 -24.21 25.28 -5.27
N ALA A 192 -24.21 25.84 -6.48
CA ALA A 192 -24.79 27.15 -6.76
C ALA A 192 -26.33 27.16 -6.74
N ASN A 193 -26.98 26.01 -6.99
CA ASN A 193 -28.45 25.92 -7.06
C ASN A 193 -29.10 26.02 -5.67
N ILE A 194 -28.45 25.47 -4.64
CA ILE A 194 -28.95 25.49 -3.25
C ILE A 194 -28.10 26.34 -2.28
N ASN A 195 -27.08 27.04 -2.80
CA ASN A 195 -26.14 27.89 -2.04
C ASN A 195 -25.54 27.16 -0.81
N LEU A 196 -25.01 25.95 -1.03
CA LEU A 196 -24.35 25.16 0.01
C LEU A 196 -22.89 24.84 -0.35
N PHE A 197 -22.02 24.95 0.65
CA PHE A 197 -20.66 24.44 0.61
C PHE A 197 -20.63 23.00 1.15
N CYS A 198 -19.88 22.12 0.47
CA CYS A 198 -19.60 20.76 0.92
C CYS A 198 -18.07 20.61 1.00
N ILE A 199 -17.56 20.37 2.21
CA ILE A 199 -16.13 20.13 2.45
C ILE A 199 -15.94 18.61 2.53
N VAL A 200 -15.04 18.07 1.72
CA VAL A 200 -14.71 16.66 1.67
C VAL A 200 -13.28 16.49 2.17
N SER A 201 -13.12 15.67 3.20
CA SER A 201 -11.82 15.29 3.77
C SER A 201 -11.77 13.77 3.91
N PHE A 202 -10.95 13.12 3.10
CA PHE A 202 -10.63 11.71 3.25
C PHE A 202 -9.40 11.57 4.12
N ALA A 203 -9.51 10.88 5.25
CA ALA A 203 -8.38 10.55 6.11
C ALA A 203 -8.19 9.02 6.11
N GLN A 204 -7.12 8.54 5.49
CA GLN A 204 -6.85 7.11 5.35
C GLN A 204 -5.46 6.79 5.92
N PHE A 205 -5.37 5.77 6.77
CA PHE A 205 -4.80 4.44 6.46
C PHE A 205 -4.29 3.70 7.71
N ARG A 206 -4.21 2.38 7.60
CA ARG A 206 -3.31 1.52 8.37
C ARG A 206 -2.59 0.60 7.39
N ILE A 207 -1.27 0.50 7.51
CA ILE A 207 -0.51 -0.62 6.94
C ILE A 207 -0.10 -1.50 8.11
N VAL A 208 -0.85 -2.57 8.34
CA VAL A 208 -0.44 -3.70 9.19
C VAL A 208 -0.98 -4.97 8.52
N LEU A 209 -0.10 -5.92 8.20
CA LEU A 209 -0.56 -7.28 7.91
C LEU A 209 -1.24 -7.81 9.19
N GLY A 210 -2.55 -8.03 9.12
CA GLY A 210 -3.36 -8.41 10.28
C GLY A 210 -3.99 -7.23 11.02
N ASP A 211 -4.68 -6.32 10.31
CA ASP A 211 -5.63 -5.39 10.91
C ASP A 211 -6.88 -6.13 11.42
N PHE A 212 -6.70 -6.84 12.53
CA PHE A 212 -7.78 -7.45 13.28
C PHE A 212 -8.25 -6.46 14.34
N ASN A 213 -9.52 -6.07 14.28
CA ASN A 213 -10.14 -5.22 15.29
C ASN A 213 -10.43 -6.02 16.59
N PHE A 214 -9.36 -6.45 17.26
CA PHE A 214 -9.41 -7.17 18.53
C PHE A 214 -10.20 -6.37 19.59
N ALA A 215 -10.06 -5.03 19.59
CA ALA A 215 -10.81 -4.16 20.48
C ALA A 215 -12.34 -4.29 20.27
N GLY A 216 -12.82 -4.28 19.02
CA GLY A 216 -14.25 -4.49 18.72
C GLY A 216 -14.73 -5.90 19.09
N ILE A 217 -13.91 -6.91 18.85
CA ILE A 217 -14.22 -8.32 19.21
C ILE A 217 -14.27 -8.50 20.75
N GLN A 218 -13.35 -7.88 21.49
CA GLN A 218 -13.32 -7.90 22.95
C GLN A 218 -14.45 -7.05 23.58
N GLN A 219 -14.84 -5.94 22.95
CA GLN A 219 -16.00 -5.14 23.36
C GLN A 219 -17.32 -5.89 23.16
N ALA A 220 -17.44 -6.70 22.09
CA ALA A 220 -18.62 -7.53 21.86
C ALA A 220 -18.78 -8.61 22.95
N ASN A 221 -17.69 -9.28 23.35
CA ASN A 221 -17.65 -10.15 24.52
C ASN A 221 -16.23 -10.32 25.06
N TRP A 222 -16.00 -9.95 26.33
CA TRP A 222 -14.66 -9.89 26.91
C TRP A 222 -13.96 -11.25 27.09
N ILE A 223 -14.72 -12.35 27.19
CA ILE A 223 -14.20 -13.74 27.27
C ILE A 223 -14.21 -14.43 25.90
N LEU A 224 -15.37 -14.49 25.24
CA LEU A 224 -15.54 -15.21 23.96
C LEU A 224 -14.71 -14.57 22.84
N GLY A 225 -14.58 -13.24 22.84
CA GLY A 225 -13.83 -12.51 21.82
C GLY A 225 -12.35 -12.91 21.75
N PRO A 226 -11.58 -12.82 22.85
CA PRO A 226 -10.20 -13.29 22.87
C PRO A 226 -10.04 -14.78 22.57
N ILE A 227 -10.92 -15.65 23.06
CA ILE A 227 -10.87 -17.09 22.79
C ILE A 227 -11.04 -17.36 21.28
N TYR A 228 -12.08 -16.79 20.66
CA TYR A 228 -12.31 -16.89 19.22
C TYR A 228 -11.13 -16.38 18.40
N PHE A 229 -10.54 -15.26 18.81
CA PHE A 229 -9.40 -14.68 18.09
C PHE A 229 -8.14 -15.56 18.15
N ILE A 230 -7.84 -16.11 19.33
CA ILE A 230 -6.69 -17.02 19.52
C ILE A 230 -6.89 -18.31 18.71
N THR A 231 -8.08 -18.92 18.74
CA THR A 231 -8.36 -20.13 17.95
C THR A 231 -8.28 -19.85 16.45
N PHE A 232 -8.80 -18.71 15.98
CA PHE A 232 -8.68 -18.30 14.58
C PHE A 232 -7.22 -18.15 14.14
N ILE A 233 -6.38 -17.45 14.90
CA ILE A 233 -4.94 -17.32 14.58
C ILE A 233 -4.24 -18.69 14.55
N PHE A 234 -4.53 -19.56 15.54
CA PHE A 234 -3.98 -20.91 15.57
C PHE A 234 -4.35 -21.72 14.32
N PHE A 235 -5.62 -21.71 13.92
CA PHE A 235 -6.09 -22.41 12.72
C PHE A 235 -5.48 -21.83 11.43
N VAL A 236 -5.40 -20.51 11.29
CA VAL A 236 -4.77 -19.88 10.11
C VAL A 236 -3.29 -20.28 10.01
N PHE A 237 -2.55 -20.22 11.12
CA PHE A 237 -1.14 -20.63 11.14
C PHE A 237 -0.98 -22.13 10.83
N PHE A 238 -1.85 -22.98 11.40
CA PHE A 238 -1.86 -24.42 11.12
C PHE A 238 -2.14 -24.70 9.64
N VAL A 239 -3.13 -24.06 9.02
CA VAL A 239 -3.45 -24.23 7.58
C VAL A 239 -2.28 -23.77 6.71
N LEU A 240 -1.67 -22.62 6.99
CA LEU A 240 -0.52 -22.12 6.23
C LEU A 240 0.71 -23.05 6.35
N LEU A 241 0.97 -23.59 7.54
CA LEU A 241 2.07 -24.53 7.78
C LEU A 241 1.83 -25.85 7.05
N ASN A 242 0.63 -26.41 7.11
CA ASN A 242 0.28 -27.63 6.38
C ASN A 242 0.27 -27.43 4.85
N MET A 243 -0.19 -26.28 4.35
CA MET A 243 -0.08 -25.92 2.93
C MET A 243 1.38 -25.85 2.48
N PHE A 244 2.26 -25.24 3.28
CA PHE A 244 3.68 -25.16 2.99
C PHE A 244 4.36 -26.55 3.01
N LEU A 245 4.02 -27.40 3.97
CA LEU A 245 4.47 -28.79 4.02
C LEU A 245 3.95 -29.61 2.83
N ALA A 246 2.71 -29.40 2.39
CA ALA A 246 2.18 -30.05 1.20
C ALA A 246 2.97 -29.66 -0.06
N ILE A 247 3.23 -28.37 -0.28
CA ILE A 247 4.05 -27.89 -1.42
C ILE A 247 5.47 -28.49 -1.39
N ILE A 248 6.10 -28.56 -0.21
CA ILE A 248 7.42 -29.21 -0.06
C ILE A 248 7.32 -30.71 -0.32
N ASN A 249 6.28 -31.39 0.18
CA ASN A 249 6.12 -32.83 0.00
C ASN A 249 5.83 -33.20 -1.47
N ASP A 250 5.04 -32.39 -2.18
CA ASP A 250 4.74 -32.57 -3.59
C ASP A 250 5.99 -32.37 -4.45
N THR A 251 6.70 -31.25 -4.26
CA THR A 251 7.97 -30.99 -4.99
C THR A 251 9.06 -32.01 -4.65
N TYR A 252 9.14 -32.48 -3.39
CA TYR A 252 10.04 -33.57 -3.00
C TYR A 252 9.65 -34.91 -3.67
N SER A 253 8.35 -35.21 -3.75
CA SER A 253 7.84 -36.45 -4.36
C SER A 253 8.02 -36.47 -5.87
N GLU A 254 7.80 -35.33 -6.55
CA GLU A 254 8.06 -35.13 -7.97
C GLU A 254 9.54 -35.36 -8.30
N VAL A 255 10.43 -34.64 -7.62
CA VAL A 255 11.90 -34.79 -7.77
C VAL A 255 12.35 -36.23 -7.49
N LYS A 256 11.77 -36.88 -6.47
CA LYS A 256 12.05 -38.29 -6.14
C LYS A 256 11.57 -39.26 -7.23
N ALA A 257 10.44 -38.98 -7.88
CA ALA A 257 9.92 -39.79 -8.99
C ALA A 257 10.81 -39.69 -10.23
N ASP A 258 11.28 -38.48 -10.58
CA ASP A 258 12.25 -38.27 -11.67
C ASP A 258 13.55 -39.07 -11.45
N TYR A 259 14.08 -39.07 -10.21
CA TYR A 259 15.23 -39.93 -9.86
C TYR A 259 14.94 -41.42 -10.04
N ALA A 260 13.74 -41.89 -9.68
CA ALA A 260 13.35 -43.30 -9.79
C ALA A 260 13.16 -43.77 -11.24
N ILE A 261 12.71 -42.89 -12.14
CA ILE A 261 12.55 -43.15 -13.58
C ILE A 261 13.91 -43.13 -14.32
N GLY A 262 15.01 -42.84 -13.61
CA GLY A 262 16.36 -42.77 -14.18
C GLY A 262 16.63 -41.46 -14.93
N ARG A 263 15.66 -40.53 -14.93
CA ARG A 263 15.79 -39.19 -15.50
C ARG A 263 16.60 -38.32 -14.55
N ARG A 264 17.92 -38.53 -14.54
CA ARG A 264 18.83 -37.66 -13.78
C ARG A 264 18.61 -36.23 -14.25
N PRO A 265 18.22 -35.28 -13.37
CA PRO A 265 18.37 -33.88 -13.72
C PRO A 265 19.84 -33.65 -14.01
N ASP A 266 20.15 -33.06 -15.17
CA ASP A 266 21.50 -32.68 -15.53
C ASP A 266 21.94 -31.57 -14.57
N PHE A 267 22.53 -31.99 -13.44
CA PHE A 267 23.20 -31.12 -12.49
C PHE A 267 24.46 -30.57 -13.17
N GLU A 268 24.27 -29.59 -14.06
CA GLU A 268 25.34 -28.80 -14.66
C GLU A 268 26.23 -28.22 -13.56
N LEU A 269 25.64 -27.75 -12.46
CA LEU A 269 26.39 -27.32 -11.27
C LEU A 269 27.24 -28.45 -10.66
N GLY A 270 26.72 -29.69 -10.59
CA GLY A 270 27.45 -30.86 -10.10
C GLY A 270 28.59 -31.29 -11.04
N LYS A 271 28.37 -31.24 -12.35
CA LYS A 271 29.42 -31.45 -13.37
C LYS A 271 30.49 -30.36 -13.28
N ILE A 272 30.11 -29.09 -13.12
CA ILE A 272 31.01 -27.94 -12.97
C ILE A 272 31.83 -28.06 -11.68
N ILE A 273 31.21 -28.38 -10.54
CA ILE A 273 31.91 -28.59 -9.26
C ILE A 273 32.89 -29.77 -9.38
N LYS A 274 32.46 -30.91 -9.95
CA LYS A 274 33.35 -32.06 -10.17
C LYS A 274 34.51 -31.72 -11.10
N LYS A 275 34.26 -31.04 -12.23
CA LYS A 275 35.28 -30.60 -13.18
C LYS A 275 36.25 -29.57 -12.55
N SER A 276 35.74 -28.66 -11.73
CA SER A 276 36.56 -27.71 -10.96
C SER A 276 37.45 -28.43 -9.94
N TYR A 277 36.89 -29.36 -9.17
CA TYR A 277 37.63 -30.18 -8.20
C TYR A 277 38.73 -31.03 -8.86
N PHE A 278 38.44 -31.69 -10.00
CA PHE A 278 39.45 -32.43 -10.76
C PHE A 278 40.52 -31.50 -11.36
N ASN A 279 40.15 -30.36 -11.95
CA ASN A 279 41.11 -29.36 -12.44
C ASN A 279 41.99 -28.79 -11.33
N VAL A 280 41.47 -28.66 -10.10
CA VAL A 280 42.21 -28.21 -8.92
C VAL A 280 43.14 -29.31 -8.40
N LEU A 281 42.70 -30.57 -8.32
CA LEU A 281 43.53 -31.73 -7.99
C LEU A 281 44.70 -31.91 -8.97
N GLU A 282 44.45 -31.74 -10.26
CA GLU A 282 45.46 -31.84 -11.31
C GLU A 282 46.46 -30.68 -11.26
N LYS A 283 45.99 -29.45 -10.97
CA LYS A 283 46.86 -28.29 -10.67
C LYS A 283 47.64 -28.41 -9.36
N LEU A 284 47.15 -29.18 -8.40
CA LEU A 284 47.82 -29.46 -7.12
C LEU A 284 48.74 -30.69 -7.19
N GLY A 285 48.90 -31.33 -8.36
CA GLY A 285 49.84 -32.44 -8.57
C GLY A 285 49.47 -33.75 -7.86
N LEU A 286 48.26 -33.85 -7.28
CA LEU A 286 47.82 -35.01 -6.50
C LEU A 286 47.21 -36.10 -7.39
N LYS A 287 48.03 -36.69 -8.26
CA LYS A 287 47.69 -37.89 -9.03
C LYS A 287 48.79 -38.94 -8.81
N LYS A 288 48.48 -39.99 -8.04
CA LYS A 288 49.37 -41.15 -7.88
C LYS A 288 48.89 -42.27 -8.80
N ALA A 289 49.80 -42.84 -9.58
CA ALA A 289 49.52 -43.98 -10.46
C ALA A 289 49.59 -45.31 -9.68
N GLN A 290 48.91 -46.34 -10.19
CA GLN A 290 49.35 -47.73 -10.11
C GLN A 290 48.72 -48.51 -11.28
N ASP A 291 49.51 -49.41 -11.89
CA ASP A 291 49.20 -50.16 -13.11
C ASP A 291 48.53 -51.54 -12.88
N ASN A 292 47.85 -52.00 -13.94
CA ASN A 292 47.70 -53.37 -14.47
C ASN A 292 47.84 -54.61 -13.56
N GLU A 293 46.76 -55.40 -13.48
CA GLU A 293 46.73 -56.87 -13.34
C GLU A 293 45.34 -57.40 -13.74
N ASP A 294 45.14 -58.51 -14.45
CA ASP A 294 45.84 -59.00 -15.66
C ASP A 294 44.81 -59.74 -16.58
N LYS A 295 45.30 -60.27 -17.70
CA LYS A 295 44.77 -61.30 -18.63
C LYS A 295 43.70 -62.32 -18.16
N LYS A 296 42.96 -62.76 -19.19
CA LYS A 296 42.44 -64.14 -19.44
C LYS A 296 41.72 -64.86 -18.28
N MET A 297 40.39 -64.95 -18.36
CA MET A 297 39.66 -66.19 -18.72
C MET A 297 38.19 -65.86 -19.04
#